data_AF-A0A7K5HT19-F1
#
_entry.id   AF-A0A7K5HT19-F1
#
_cell.length_a   1.000
_cell.length_b   1.000
_cell.length_c   1.000
_cell.angle_alpha   90.00
_cell.angle_beta   90.00
_cell.angle_gamma   90.00
#
_symmetry.space_group_name_H-M   'P 1'
#
loop_
_entity.id
_entity.type
_entity.pdbx_description
1 polymer ?
#
loop_
_entity_poly.entity_id
_entity_poly.type
_entity_poly.pdbx_seq_one_letter_code
_entity_poly.pdbx_strand_id
1 'polypeptide(L)'
;LCRELSDLETENEQMLAQMEQLKEEEKSYRDLLESYDYTEWEITEWSEQQAVFAFLYDSIELTVVFGPPIDGDTFGEDPSRKIVSLNFESLLDEEEAPPSSCLVQRLIFQFIESQGRWQEKCPTLQYLPQVLHDISLVVSHCRILGEEMEFLERWGGKFNLLKMDINDTKVKLLFSASAAFAKFEVTLSLSASYPSASLPFAVQKRIGNIGEKEVSAVLSDVPIGHHYLRRIVSLIHQNLLQGPR
;
A
#
# COMPACT_ATOMS: atom_id res chain seq x y z
N LEU A 1 49.93 24.78 -14.71
CA LEU A 1 49.96 24.11 -16.03
C LEU A 1 50.10 22.59 -15.91
N CYS A 2 51.27 21.98 -15.69
CA CYS A 2 51.35 20.50 -15.67
C CYS A 2 50.64 19.82 -14.47
N ARG A 3 50.60 20.48 -13.31
CA ARG A 3 49.94 19.94 -12.10
C ARG A 3 48.41 20.05 -12.20
N GLU A 4 47.92 21.22 -12.61
CA GLU A 4 46.49 21.46 -12.84
C GLU A 4 45.91 20.55 -13.93
N LEU A 5 46.67 20.23 -14.99
CA LEU A 5 46.23 19.27 -16.01
C LEU A 5 46.13 17.84 -15.45
N SER A 6 47.11 17.43 -14.64
CA SER A 6 47.09 16.12 -13.99
C SER A 6 45.95 16.01 -12.97
N ASP A 7 45.69 17.05 -12.19
CA ASP A 7 44.60 17.08 -11.21
C ASP A 7 43.24 17.01 -11.93
N LEU A 8 43.09 17.74 -13.05
CA LEU A 8 41.88 17.72 -13.88
C LEU A 8 41.66 16.36 -14.56
N GLU A 9 42.72 15.69 -15.03
CA GLU A 9 42.64 14.32 -15.57
C GLU A 9 42.18 13.34 -14.49
N THR A 10 42.71 13.46 -13.27
CA THR A 10 42.34 12.59 -12.15
C THR A 10 40.88 12.79 -11.72
N GLU A 11 40.40 14.04 -11.69
CA GLU A 11 38.98 14.36 -11.43
C GLU A 11 38.06 13.80 -12.52
N ASN A 12 38.47 13.87 -13.79
CA ASN A 12 37.68 13.38 -14.91
C ASN A 12 37.59 11.84 -14.90
N GLU A 13 38.67 11.14 -14.56
CA GLU A 13 38.66 9.68 -14.37
C GLU A 13 37.75 9.27 -13.20
N GLN A 14 37.76 10.00 -12.08
CA GLN A 14 36.86 9.74 -10.96
C GLN A 14 35.39 9.97 -11.33
N MET A 15 35.10 11.04 -12.08
CA MET A 15 33.74 11.34 -12.53
C MET A 15 33.23 10.27 -13.51
N LEU A 16 34.09 9.76 -14.41
CA LEU A 16 33.75 8.67 -15.32
C LEU A 16 33.46 7.36 -14.56
N ALA A 17 34.27 7.04 -13.56
CA ALA A 17 34.03 5.87 -12.71
C ALA A 17 32.69 5.97 -11.94
N GLN A 18 32.36 7.15 -11.42
CA GLN A 18 31.06 7.40 -10.78
C GLN A 18 29.90 7.29 -11.76
N MET A 19 30.04 7.79 -12.99
CA MET A 19 29.00 7.67 -14.02
C MET A 19 28.75 6.21 -14.40
N GLU A 20 29.79 5.40 -14.54
CA GLU A 20 29.64 3.97 -14.85
C GLU A 20 28.97 3.21 -13.69
N GLN A 21 29.33 3.51 -12.43
CA GLN A 21 28.66 2.94 -11.27
C GLN A 21 27.17 3.29 -11.25
N LEU A 22 26.81 4.56 -11.48
CA LEU A 22 25.42 5.00 -11.52
C LEU A 22 24.61 4.34 -12.65
N LYS A 23 25.22 4.12 -13.82
CA LYS A 23 24.57 3.37 -14.91
C LYS A 23 24.32 1.92 -14.56
N GLU A 24 25.26 1.28 -13.86
CA GLU A 24 25.10 -0.11 -13.42
C GLU A 24 24.02 -0.23 -12.33
N GLU A 25 23.95 0.72 -11.40
CA GLU A 25 22.86 0.84 -10.43
C GLU A 25 21.50 1.08 -11.14
N GLU A 26 21.41 2.03 -12.07
CA GLU A 26 20.18 2.29 -12.86
C GLU A 26 19.72 1.04 -13.61
N LYS A 27 20.66 0.31 -14.24
CA LYS A 27 20.36 -0.95 -14.92
C LYS A 27 19.87 -2.00 -13.93
N SER A 28 20.52 -2.16 -12.78
CA SER A 28 20.08 -3.10 -11.75
C SER A 28 18.67 -2.77 -11.24
N TYR A 29 18.33 -1.50 -11.06
CA TYR A 29 16.98 -1.08 -10.66
C TYR A 29 15.96 -1.35 -11.77
N ARG A 30 16.32 -1.13 -13.04
CA ARG A 30 15.47 -1.43 -14.20
C ARG A 30 15.21 -2.93 -14.34
N ASP A 31 16.26 -3.74 -14.28
CA ASP A 31 16.15 -5.20 -14.36
C ASP A 31 15.31 -5.75 -13.18
N LEU A 32 15.44 -5.15 -12.00
CA LEU A 32 14.58 -5.45 -10.84
C LEU A 32 13.12 -5.06 -11.12
N LEU A 33 12.89 -3.86 -11.66
CA LEU A 33 11.57 -3.36 -12.09
C LEU A 33 10.96 -4.14 -13.27
N GLU A 34 11.73 -4.92 -14.02
CA GLU A 34 11.21 -5.82 -15.06
C GLU A 34 10.92 -7.22 -14.50
N SER A 35 11.59 -7.61 -13.42
CA SER A 35 11.44 -8.93 -12.78
C SER A 35 10.22 -9.05 -11.86
N TYR A 36 9.70 -7.92 -11.37
CA TYR A 36 8.47 -7.89 -10.59
C TYR A 36 7.29 -7.75 -11.55
N ASP A 37 6.36 -8.70 -11.51
CA ASP A 37 5.07 -8.55 -12.17
C ASP A 37 4.25 -7.53 -11.37
N TYR A 38 4.32 -6.26 -11.78
CA TYR A 38 3.67 -5.13 -11.09
C TYR A 38 2.17 -5.03 -11.37
N THR A 39 1.63 -5.95 -12.16
CA THR A 39 0.23 -5.93 -12.54
C THR A 39 -0.59 -6.50 -11.39
N GLU A 40 -1.20 -5.63 -10.57
CA GLU A 40 -2.10 -6.02 -9.48
C GLU A 40 -3.47 -6.54 -9.97
N TRP A 41 -3.64 -6.73 -11.28
CA TRP A 41 -4.85 -7.22 -11.92
C TRP A 41 -4.58 -8.23 -13.04
N GLU A 42 -5.57 -9.08 -13.27
CA GLU A 42 -5.65 -9.99 -14.40
C GLU A 42 -6.90 -9.67 -15.24
N ILE A 43 -6.83 -9.89 -16.55
CA ILE A 43 -8.00 -9.73 -17.44
C ILE A 43 -8.73 -11.07 -17.46
N THR A 44 -9.95 -11.08 -16.94
CA THR A 44 -10.80 -12.28 -16.91
C THR A 44 -11.74 -12.34 -18.12
N GLU A 45 -12.11 -11.18 -18.67
CA GLU A 45 -12.89 -11.08 -19.90
C GLU A 45 -12.41 -9.92 -20.77
N TRP A 46 -12.32 -10.16 -22.08
CA TRP A 46 -12.08 -9.11 -23.08
C TRP A 46 -12.94 -9.37 -24.32
N SER A 47 -13.99 -8.57 -24.48
CA SER A 47 -14.99 -8.71 -25.55
C SER A 47 -15.37 -7.37 -26.16
N GLU A 48 -16.00 -7.38 -27.33
CA GLU A 48 -16.43 -6.16 -28.00
C GLU A 48 -17.30 -5.27 -27.10
N GLN A 49 -18.06 -5.86 -26.19
CA GLN A 49 -19.00 -5.14 -25.32
C GLN A 49 -18.37 -4.69 -24.00
N GLN A 50 -17.42 -5.45 -23.46
CA GLN A 50 -16.87 -5.17 -22.14
C GLN A 50 -15.47 -5.76 -21.91
N ALA A 51 -14.80 -5.26 -20.88
CA ALA A 51 -13.62 -5.86 -20.30
C ALA A 51 -13.82 -6.02 -18.79
N VAL A 52 -13.36 -7.14 -18.24
CA VAL A 52 -13.41 -7.42 -16.81
C VAL A 52 -11.99 -7.63 -16.29
N PHE A 53 -11.65 -6.88 -15.25
CA PHE A 53 -10.36 -6.93 -14.57
C PHE A 53 -10.58 -7.44 -13.14
N ALA A 54 -9.87 -8.49 -12.77
CA ALA A 54 -9.86 -9.02 -11.41
C ALA A 54 -8.65 -8.48 -10.65
N PHE A 55 -8.86 -8.05 -9.41
CA PHE A 55 -7.83 -7.55 -8.50
C PHE A 55 -7.82 -8.36 -7.20
N LEU A 56 -6.69 -8.32 -6.49
CA LEU A 56 -6.55 -8.87 -5.14
C LEU A 56 -7.03 -10.32 -5.06
N TYR A 57 -6.42 -11.21 -5.86
CA TYR A 57 -6.75 -12.64 -5.90
C TYR A 57 -8.24 -12.89 -6.19
N ASP A 58 -8.76 -12.25 -7.25
CA ASP A 58 -10.14 -12.36 -7.72
C ASP A 58 -11.22 -11.90 -6.72
N SER A 59 -10.84 -11.20 -5.65
CA SER A 59 -11.81 -10.72 -4.65
C SER A 59 -12.47 -9.38 -5.03
N ILE A 60 -11.94 -8.68 -6.03
CA ILE A 60 -12.49 -7.41 -6.52
C ILE A 60 -12.53 -7.46 -8.05
N GLU A 61 -13.70 -7.16 -8.62
CA GLU A 61 -13.86 -7.05 -10.07
C GLU A 61 -14.13 -5.61 -10.49
N LEU A 62 -13.49 -5.20 -11.58
CA LEU A 62 -13.79 -3.98 -12.33
C LEU A 62 -14.34 -4.38 -13.70
N THR A 63 -15.61 -4.05 -13.93
CA THR A 63 -16.28 -4.23 -15.21
C THR A 63 -16.34 -2.91 -15.97
N VAL A 64 -15.72 -2.89 -17.15
CA VAL A 64 -15.68 -1.74 -18.07
C VAL A 64 -16.56 -2.05 -19.28
N VAL A 65 -17.65 -1.31 -19.44
CA VAL A 65 -18.57 -1.48 -20.57
C VAL A 65 -18.23 -0.47 -21.66
N PHE A 66 -18.01 -0.96 -22.88
CA PHE A 66 -17.66 -0.13 -24.02
C PHE A 66 -18.88 0.42 -24.76
N GLY A 67 -18.71 1.58 -25.37
CA GLY A 67 -19.69 2.14 -26.31
C GLY A 67 -19.75 1.33 -27.61
N PRO A 68 -20.72 1.62 -28.49
CA PRO A 68 -20.82 0.94 -29.77
C PRO A 68 -19.50 1.04 -30.56
N PRO A 69 -19.20 0.04 -31.42
CA PRO A 69 -18.02 0.08 -32.27
C PRO A 69 -18.05 1.34 -33.16
N ILE A 70 -16.88 1.88 -33.46
CA ILE A 70 -16.74 2.95 -34.46
C ILE A 70 -16.66 2.29 -35.84
N ASP A 71 -17.37 2.84 -36.83
CA ASP A 71 -17.43 2.25 -38.17
C ASP A 71 -16.03 2.08 -38.78
N GLY A 72 -15.64 0.83 -39.06
CA GLY A 72 -14.34 0.48 -39.64
C GLY A 72 -13.20 0.26 -38.64
N ASP A 73 -13.48 0.32 -37.34
CA ASP A 73 -12.50 0.04 -36.27
C ASP A 73 -12.35 -1.47 -36.01
N THR A 74 -11.11 -1.90 -35.72
CA THR A 74 -10.84 -3.24 -35.21
C THR A 74 -10.93 -3.18 -33.69
N PHE A 75 -11.67 -4.10 -33.08
CA PHE A 75 -11.90 -4.10 -31.64
C PHE A 75 -10.61 -3.93 -30.80
N GLY A 76 -10.55 -2.86 -30.01
CA GLY A 76 -9.46 -2.58 -29.08
C GLY A 76 -8.30 -1.76 -29.65
N GLU A 77 -8.36 -1.36 -30.93
CA GLU A 77 -7.31 -0.55 -31.55
C GLU A 77 -7.54 0.96 -31.41
N ASP A 78 -8.79 1.44 -31.43
CA ASP A 78 -9.08 2.87 -31.27
C ASP A 78 -9.11 3.31 -29.79
N PRO A 79 -8.12 4.12 -29.32
CA PRO A 79 -8.08 4.63 -27.95
C PRO A 79 -9.20 5.65 -27.66
N SER A 80 -9.88 6.18 -28.68
CA SER A 80 -10.99 7.13 -28.55
C SER A 80 -12.33 6.46 -28.24
N ARG A 81 -12.39 5.13 -28.25
CA ARG A 81 -13.60 4.37 -27.93
C ARG A 81 -14.16 4.77 -26.58
N LYS A 82 -15.46 5.10 -26.55
CA LYS A 82 -16.13 5.56 -25.32
C LYS A 82 -16.31 4.43 -24.32
N ILE A 83 -16.21 4.78 -23.04
CA ILE A 83 -16.61 3.90 -21.94
C ILE A 83 -17.97 4.36 -21.44
N VAL A 84 -18.92 3.43 -21.39
CA VAL A 84 -20.31 3.69 -20.98
C VAL A 84 -20.43 3.58 -19.46
N SER A 85 -19.76 2.60 -18.85
CA SER A 85 -19.75 2.42 -17.41
C SER A 85 -18.48 1.76 -16.92
N LEU A 86 -18.07 2.12 -15.70
CA LEU A 86 -17.09 1.40 -14.89
C LEU A 86 -17.77 1.04 -13.58
N ASN A 87 -17.82 -0.25 -13.26
CA ASN A 87 -18.47 -0.78 -12.07
C ASN A 87 -17.48 -1.62 -11.28
N PHE A 88 -17.50 -1.49 -9.96
CA PHE A 88 -16.67 -2.27 -9.05
C PHE A 88 -17.55 -3.17 -8.20
N GLU A 89 -17.16 -4.42 -8.07
CA GLU A 89 -17.87 -5.42 -7.28
C GLU A 89 -16.92 -6.15 -6.33
N SER A 90 -17.39 -6.39 -5.10
CA SER A 90 -16.69 -7.22 -4.12
C SER A 90 -17.18 -8.65 -4.28
N LEU A 91 -16.25 -9.58 -4.42
CA LEU A 91 -16.51 -11.02 -4.46
C LEU A 91 -16.07 -11.72 -3.16
N LEU A 92 -15.68 -10.97 -2.14
CA LEU A 92 -15.26 -11.52 -0.86
C LEU A 92 -16.48 -11.94 -0.04
N ASP A 93 -16.46 -13.17 0.49
CA ASP A 93 -17.41 -13.59 1.51
C ASP A 93 -16.99 -13.04 2.88
N GLU A 94 -17.60 -11.93 3.32
CA GLU A 94 -17.25 -11.26 4.57
C GLU A 94 -17.45 -12.14 5.83
N GLU A 95 -18.30 -13.18 5.76
CA GLU A 95 -18.58 -14.05 6.91
C GLU A 95 -17.49 -15.13 7.08
N GLU A 96 -16.91 -15.59 5.97
CA GLU A 96 -15.88 -16.64 5.97
C GLU A 96 -14.45 -16.07 5.88
N ALA A 97 -14.29 -14.82 5.42
CA ALA A 97 -12.99 -14.21 5.22
C ALA A 97 -12.31 -13.79 6.54
N PRO A 98 -10.96 -13.82 6.59
CA PRO A 98 -10.21 -13.26 7.72
C PRO A 98 -10.53 -11.77 7.93
N PRO A 99 -10.58 -11.27 9.18
CA PRO A 99 -10.85 -9.86 9.46
C PRO A 99 -9.87 -8.89 8.78
N SER A 100 -8.62 -9.30 8.56
CA SER A 100 -7.61 -8.54 7.82
C SER A 100 -8.03 -8.36 6.35
N SER A 101 -8.49 -9.41 5.69
CA SER A 101 -8.99 -9.36 4.30
C SER A 101 -10.22 -8.47 4.18
N CYS A 102 -11.18 -8.58 5.09
CA CYS A 102 -12.37 -7.73 5.10
C CYS A 102 -12.00 -6.24 5.27
N LEU A 103 -11.03 -5.94 6.15
CA LEU A 103 -10.53 -4.58 6.31
C LEU A 103 -9.83 -4.07 5.04
N VAL A 104 -8.93 -4.86 4.46
CA VAL A 104 -8.21 -4.50 3.22
C VAL A 104 -9.20 -4.13 2.13
N GLN A 105 -10.20 -4.98 1.90
CA GLN A 105 -11.21 -4.72 0.88
C GLN A 105 -12.04 -3.47 1.21
N ARG A 106 -12.44 -3.28 2.47
CA ARG A 106 -13.18 -2.08 2.89
C ARG A 106 -12.41 -0.79 2.62
N LEU A 107 -11.09 -0.78 2.84
CA LEU A 107 -10.24 0.38 2.56
C LEU A 107 -10.12 0.64 1.04
N ILE A 108 -10.05 -0.40 0.23
CA ILE A 108 -10.04 -0.26 -1.24
C ILE A 108 -11.37 0.31 -1.73
N PHE A 109 -12.52 -0.20 -1.24
CA PHE A 109 -13.82 0.35 -1.60
C PHE A 109 -14.02 1.77 -1.09
N GLN A 110 -13.51 2.10 0.09
CA GLN A 110 -13.48 3.48 0.58
C GLN A 110 -12.74 4.41 -0.40
N PHE A 111 -11.62 3.97 -0.98
CA PHE A 111 -10.93 4.72 -2.03
C PHE A 111 -11.82 4.86 -3.27
N ILE A 112 -12.34 3.75 -3.79
CA ILE A 112 -13.15 3.71 -5.01
C ILE A 112 -14.34 4.67 -4.90
N GLU A 113 -15.05 4.64 -3.77
CA GLU A 113 -16.20 5.51 -3.50
C GLU A 113 -15.79 6.98 -3.37
N SER A 114 -14.63 7.26 -2.73
CA SER A 114 -14.11 8.63 -2.58
C SER A 114 -13.76 9.31 -3.90
N GLN A 115 -13.44 8.53 -4.93
CA GLN A 115 -13.09 9.05 -6.25
C GLN A 115 -14.31 9.58 -7.02
N GLY A 116 -15.54 9.36 -6.53
CA GLY A 116 -16.76 9.84 -7.16
C GLY A 116 -17.10 9.07 -8.44
N ARG A 117 -17.52 9.77 -9.49
CA ARG A 117 -17.94 9.15 -10.75
C ARG A 117 -16.74 8.79 -11.63
N TRP A 118 -16.32 7.52 -11.56
CA TRP A 118 -15.25 6.97 -12.39
C TRP A 118 -15.46 7.16 -13.90
N GLN A 119 -16.71 7.17 -14.36
CA GLN A 119 -17.06 7.43 -15.77
C GLN A 119 -16.60 8.82 -16.25
N GLU A 120 -16.66 9.83 -15.38
CA GLU A 120 -16.21 11.20 -15.71
C GLU A 120 -14.67 11.27 -15.80
N LYS A 121 -13.97 10.42 -15.03
CA LYS A 121 -12.51 10.29 -15.05
C LYS A 121 -12.00 9.42 -16.18
N CYS A 122 -12.82 8.50 -16.68
CA CYS A 122 -12.48 7.55 -17.73
C CYS A 122 -13.55 7.52 -18.83
N PRO A 123 -13.68 8.62 -19.60
CA PRO A 123 -14.71 8.72 -20.65
C PRO A 123 -14.41 7.85 -21.88
N THR A 124 -13.13 7.49 -22.10
CA THR A 124 -12.65 6.77 -23.28
C THR A 124 -11.53 5.80 -22.91
N LEU A 125 -11.29 4.80 -23.76
CA LEU A 125 -10.30 3.73 -23.55
C LEU A 125 -8.89 4.23 -23.26
N GLN A 126 -8.47 5.37 -23.84
CA GLN A 126 -7.16 5.98 -23.57
C GLN A 126 -6.89 6.28 -22.08
N TYR A 127 -7.94 6.48 -21.27
CA TYR A 127 -7.81 6.80 -19.84
C TYR A 127 -7.84 5.54 -18.97
N LEU A 128 -8.22 4.39 -19.52
CA LEU A 128 -8.33 3.14 -18.77
C LEU A 128 -6.99 2.73 -18.13
N PRO A 129 -5.82 2.84 -18.79
CA PRO A 129 -4.54 2.52 -18.15
C PRO A 129 -4.27 3.36 -16.90
N GLN A 130 -4.64 4.64 -16.89
CA GLN A 130 -4.46 5.50 -15.70
C GLN A 130 -5.37 5.06 -14.56
N VAL A 131 -6.64 4.75 -14.86
CA VAL A 131 -7.58 4.24 -13.84
C VAL A 131 -7.07 2.93 -13.24
N LEU A 132 -6.66 1.98 -14.09
CA LEU A 132 -6.10 0.71 -13.64
C LEU A 132 -4.86 0.94 -12.76
N HIS A 133 -3.98 1.86 -13.14
CA HIS A 133 -2.81 2.22 -12.33
C HIS A 133 -3.19 2.78 -10.95
N ASP A 134 -4.12 3.75 -10.90
CA ASP A 134 -4.56 4.38 -9.65
C ASP A 134 -5.16 3.35 -8.69
N ILE A 135 -5.93 2.39 -9.21
CA ILE A 135 -6.53 1.31 -8.42
C ILE A 135 -5.47 0.32 -7.97
N SER A 136 -4.59 -0.12 -8.88
CA SER A 136 -3.47 -1.02 -8.56
C SER A 136 -2.63 -0.48 -7.41
N LEU A 137 -2.35 0.83 -7.38
CA LEU A 137 -1.58 1.44 -6.31
C LEU A 137 -2.25 1.26 -4.94
N VAL A 138 -3.56 1.51 -4.86
CA VAL A 138 -4.33 1.38 -3.61
C VAL A 138 -4.49 -0.08 -3.22
N VAL A 139 -4.77 -0.96 -4.18
CA VAL A 139 -4.84 -2.41 -3.97
C VAL A 139 -3.52 -2.92 -3.40
N SER A 140 -2.39 -2.55 -4.00
CA SER A 140 -1.05 -2.94 -3.56
C SER A 140 -0.77 -2.50 -2.12
N HIS A 141 -1.04 -1.22 -1.81
CA HIS A 141 -0.87 -0.69 -0.45
C HIS A 141 -1.73 -1.40 0.59
N CYS A 142 -2.99 -1.69 0.27
CA CYS A 142 -3.89 -2.39 1.17
C CYS A 142 -3.52 -3.88 1.28
N ARG A 143 -3.07 -4.54 0.21
CA ARG A 143 -2.55 -5.91 0.25
C ARG A 143 -1.37 -6.01 1.22
N ILE A 144 -0.40 -5.09 1.11
CA ILE A 144 0.75 -5.03 2.03
C ILE A 144 0.27 -4.85 3.48
N LEU A 145 -0.73 -4.02 3.74
CA LEU A 145 -1.33 -3.88 5.08
C LEU A 145 -1.89 -5.22 5.59
N GLY A 146 -2.58 -5.98 4.75
CA GLY A 146 -3.07 -7.32 5.09
C GLY A 146 -1.93 -8.26 5.50
N GLU A 147 -0.85 -8.30 4.71
CA GLU A 147 0.36 -9.07 5.04
C GLU A 147 1.03 -8.59 6.34
N GLU A 148 0.98 -7.29 6.63
CA GLU A 148 1.47 -6.75 7.90
C GLU A 148 0.68 -7.27 9.09
N MET A 149 -0.64 -7.36 8.97
CA MET A 149 -1.53 -7.88 10.00
C MET A 149 -1.30 -9.37 10.25
N GLU A 150 -1.27 -10.18 9.19
CA GLU A 150 -0.99 -11.61 9.31
C GLU A 150 0.36 -11.87 10.00
N PHE A 151 1.38 -11.07 9.65
CA PHE A 151 2.66 -11.14 10.32
C PHE A 151 2.56 -10.81 11.80
N LEU A 152 1.81 -9.78 12.17
CA LEU A 152 1.66 -9.36 13.57
C LEU A 152 0.77 -10.32 14.37
N GLU A 153 -0.20 -10.97 13.77
CA GLU A 153 -0.96 -12.05 14.41
C GLU A 153 -0.04 -13.24 14.74
N ARG A 154 0.84 -13.60 13.79
CA ARG A 154 1.75 -14.74 13.97
C ARG A 154 2.97 -14.45 14.83
N TRP A 155 3.51 -13.24 14.76
CA TRP A 155 4.81 -12.87 15.35
C TRP A 155 4.75 -11.70 16.33
N GLY A 156 3.57 -11.13 16.58
CA GLY A 156 3.37 -9.98 17.47
C GLY A 156 3.91 -10.17 18.87
N GLY A 157 3.88 -11.40 19.39
CA GLY A 157 4.43 -11.72 20.71
C GLY A 157 5.91 -11.32 20.88
N LYS A 158 6.71 -11.34 19.80
CA LYS A 158 8.12 -10.86 19.83
C LYS A 158 8.24 -9.37 20.14
N PHE A 159 7.17 -8.62 19.91
CA PHE A 159 7.08 -7.18 20.11
C PHE A 159 6.27 -6.81 21.36
N ASN A 160 6.00 -7.76 22.27
CA ASN A 160 5.08 -7.60 23.39
C ASN A 160 3.64 -7.22 22.96
N LEU A 161 3.28 -7.47 21.69
CA LEU A 161 1.91 -7.37 21.21
C LEU A 161 1.17 -8.65 21.62
N LEU A 162 0.29 -8.52 22.59
CA LEU A 162 -0.46 -9.62 23.18
C LEU A 162 -1.67 -10.01 22.32
N LYS A 163 -2.34 -9.02 21.74
CA LYS A 163 -3.54 -9.23 20.94
C LYS A 163 -3.69 -8.13 19.89
N MET A 164 -4.15 -8.51 18.71
CA MET A 164 -4.70 -7.61 17.71
C MET A 164 -6.19 -7.89 17.56
N ASP A 165 -7.01 -6.85 17.46
CA ASP A 165 -8.42 -6.96 17.10
C ASP A 165 -8.74 -5.93 16.01
N ILE A 166 -9.57 -6.33 15.04
CA ILE A 166 -10.02 -5.46 13.96
C ILE A 166 -11.51 -5.18 14.17
N ASN A 167 -11.90 -3.91 14.12
CA ASN A 167 -13.30 -3.49 14.16
C ASN A 167 -13.52 -2.40 13.14
N ASP A 168 -14.27 -2.72 12.09
CA ASP A 168 -14.47 -1.85 10.94
C ASP A 168 -13.13 -1.42 10.31
N THR A 169 -12.80 -0.12 10.36
CA THR A 169 -11.54 0.48 9.89
C THR A 169 -10.53 0.72 11.02
N LYS A 170 -10.82 0.21 12.23
CA LYS A 170 -10.01 0.42 13.43
C LYS A 170 -9.27 -0.84 13.82
N VAL A 171 -7.95 -0.71 14.00
CA VAL A 171 -7.08 -1.79 14.49
C VAL A 171 -6.70 -1.50 15.92
N LYS A 172 -7.02 -2.43 16.81
CA LYS A 172 -6.65 -2.39 18.22
C LYS A 172 -5.45 -3.27 18.47
N LEU A 173 -4.45 -2.71 19.11
CA LEU A 173 -3.18 -3.35 19.43
C LEU A 173 -3.01 -3.33 20.95
N LEU A 174 -3.15 -4.49 21.59
CA LEU A 174 -2.97 -4.64 23.03
C LEU A 174 -1.51 -5.01 23.33
N PHE A 175 -0.77 -4.09 23.94
CA PHE A 175 0.58 -4.32 24.39
C PHE A 175 0.62 -4.71 25.87
N SER A 176 1.51 -5.63 26.23
CA SER A 176 1.71 -6.06 27.61
C SER A 176 3.14 -6.53 27.82
N ALA A 177 3.88 -5.84 28.70
CA ALA A 177 5.24 -6.20 29.06
C ALA A 177 5.44 -6.09 30.59
N SER A 178 5.76 -7.20 31.24
CA SER A 178 6.04 -7.23 32.67
C SER A 178 7.32 -6.48 33.02
N ALA A 179 8.36 -6.59 32.18
CA ALA A 179 9.65 -5.92 32.37
C ALA A 179 9.55 -4.39 32.42
N ALA A 180 8.62 -3.81 31.65
CA ALA A 180 8.32 -2.38 31.66
C ALA A 180 7.18 -2.00 32.62
N PHE A 181 6.62 -2.98 33.36
CA PHE A 181 5.42 -2.84 34.18
C PHE A 181 4.29 -2.08 33.46
N ALA A 182 4.00 -2.49 32.22
CA ALA A 182 3.10 -1.76 31.34
C ALA A 182 2.08 -2.67 30.64
N LYS A 183 0.85 -2.17 30.54
CA LYS A 183 -0.21 -2.73 29.71
C LYS A 183 -1.09 -1.61 29.19
N PHE A 184 -1.25 -1.51 27.88
CA PHE A 184 -2.07 -0.48 27.24
C PHE A 184 -2.53 -0.95 25.87
N GLU A 185 -3.63 -0.38 25.40
CA GLU A 185 -4.19 -0.65 24.07
C GLU A 185 -4.04 0.60 23.21
N VAL A 186 -3.56 0.45 21.98
CA VAL A 186 -3.53 1.50 20.96
C VAL A 186 -4.58 1.15 19.91
N THR A 187 -5.51 2.07 19.65
CA THR A 187 -6.46 1.96 18.55
C THR A 187 -6.00 2.87 17.42
N LEU A 188 -5.70 2.31 16.26
CA LEU A 188 -5.35 3.03 15.03
C LEU A 188 -6.59 3.08 14.13
N SER A 189 -6.93 4.26 13.60
CA SER A 189 -7.98 4.41 12.60
C SER A 189 -7.35 4.46 11.21
N LEU A 190 -7.63 3.46 10.40
CA LEU A 190 -7.11 3.33 9.04
C LEU A 190 -8.05 3.98 8.04
N SER A 191 -7.51 4.30 6.86
CA SER A 191 -8.29 4.72 5.71
C SER A 191 -7.57 4.34 4.42
N ALA A 192 -8.24 4.51 3.29
CA ALA A 192 -7.68 4.39 1.94
C ALA A 192 -6.34 5.12 1.72
N SER A 193 -6.00 6.11 2.54
CA SER A 193 -4.73 6.83 2.44
C SER A 193 -3.53 6.07 3.03
N TYR A 194 -3.73 4.89 3.62
CA TYR A 194 -2.62 4.06 4.10
C TYR A 194 -1.72 3.61 2.92
N PRO A 195 -0.39 3.55 3.07
CA PRO A 195 0.41 3.93 4.24
C PRO A 195 0.91 5.38 4.17
N SER A 196 0.30 6.25 3.36
CA SER A 196 0.81 7.57 2.95
C SER A 196 0.43 8.74 3.87
N ALA A 197 -0.34 8.49 4.93
CA ALA A 197 -0.73 9.51 5.91
C ALA A 197 -0.52 9.02 7.34
N SER A 198 -0.32 9.96 8.26
CA SER A 198 -0.30 9.68 9.70
C SER A 198 -1.65 9.12 10.16
N LEU A 199 -1.64 8.09 10.99
CA LEU A 199 -2.85 7.44 11.47
C LEU A 199 -3.42 8.16 12.69
N PRO A 200 -4.70 8.58 12.67
CA PRO A 200 -5.40 8.96 13.89
C PRO A 200 -5.40 7.80 14.87
N PHE A 201 -5.07 8.06 16.13
CA PHE A 201 -4.97 7.02 17.14
C PHE A 201 -5.58 7.44 18.48
N ALA A 202 -5.90 6.44 19.30
CA ALA A 202 -6.31 6.62 20.68
C ALA A 202 -5.60 5.60 21.56
N VAL A 203 -5.33 5.95 22.83
CA VAL A 203 -4.63 5.08 23.77
C VAL A 203 -5.48 4.82 24.99
N GLN A 204 -5.65 3.55 25.34
CA GLN A 204 -6.28 3.13 26.58
C GLN A 204 -5.25 2.49 27.50
N LYS A 205 -4.81 3.27 28.50
CA LYS A 205 -3.90 2.79 29.54
C LYS A 205 -4.60 1.79 30.47
N ARG A 206 -3.94 0.68 30.81
CA ARG A 206 -4.42 -0.32 31.78
C ARG A 206 -3.49 -0.44 32.99
N ILE A 207 -2.18 -0.55 32.76
CA ILE A 207 -1.14 -0.69 33.79
C ILE A 207 0.06 0.18 33.40
N GLY A 208 0.71 0.77 34.41
CA GLY A 208 1.91 1.60 34.23
C GLY A 208 1.58 3.06 33.89
N ASN A 209 2.58 3.76 33.34
CA ASN A 209 2.50 5.20 33.07
C ASN A 209 2.45 5.55 31.57
N ILE A 210 2.49 4.56 30.68
CA ILE A 210 2.43 4.79 29.23
C ILE A 210 1.01 5.18 28.83
N GLY A 211 0.85 6.40 28.34
CA GLY A 211 -0.39 6.94 27.82
C GLY A 211 -0.22 7.54 26.43
N GLU A 212 -1.15 8.42 26.07
CA GLU A 212 -1.21 9.05 24.75
C GLU A 212 0.04 9.87 24.43
N LYS A 213 0.62 10.57 25.41
CA LYS A 213 1.82 11.39 25.21
C LYS A 213 3.03 10.56 24.79
N GLU A 214 3.29 9.45 25.49
CA GLU A 214 4.43 8.58 25.22
C GLU A 214 4.26 7.86 23.88
N VAL A 215 3.05 7.38 23.57
CA VAL A 215 2.75 6.75 22.28
C VAL A 215 2.84 7.78 21.14
N SER A 216 2.32 8.99 21.32
CA SER A 216 2.39 10.06 20.31
C SER A 216 3.84 10.41 19.95
N ALA A 217 4.73 10.46 20.93
CA ALA A 217 6.15 10.75 20.70
C ALA A 217 6.83 9.66 19.87
N VAL A 218 6.43 8.40 20.05
CA VAL A 218 6.94 7.31 19.22
C VAL A 218 6.35 7.36 17.81
N LEU A 219 5.03 7.57 17.68
CA LEU A 219 4.33 7.57 16.40
C LEU A 219 4.76 8.73 15.49
N SER A 220 5.12 9.89 16.04
CA SER A 220 5.63 11.03 15.26
C SER A 220 6.96 10.73 14.58
N ASP A 221 7.76 9.82 15.14
CA ASP A 221 9.08 9.46 14.62
C ASP A 221 9.02 8.33 13.60
N VAL A 222 7.86 7.68 13.42
CA VAL A 222 7.71 6.58 12.46
C VAL A 222 7.55 7.17 11.06
N PRO A 223 8.47 6.91 10.12
CA PRO A 223 8.30 7.38 8.76
C PRO A 223 7.11 6.66 8.11
N ILE A 224 6.31 7.43 7.39
CA ILE A 224 5.18 6.97 6.58
C ILE A 224 5.69 6.06 5.43
N GLY A 225 4.83 5.23 4.83
CA GLY A 225 5.19 4.38 3.68
C GLY A 225 5.29 2.88 3.98
N HIS A 226 5.99 2.13 3.12
CA HIS A 226 6.02 0.66 3.15
C HIS A 226 6.25 0.07 4.56
N HIS A 227 5.46 -0.94 4.93
CA HIS A 227 5.48 -1.56 6.25
C HIS A 227 5.24 -0.62 7.45
N TYR A 228 4.31 0.35 7.31
CA TYR A 228 4.10 1.37 8.34
C TYR A 228 3.62 0.78 9.67
N LEU A 229 2.63 -0.12 9.65
CA LEU A 229 2.07 -0.75 10.84
C LEU A 229 3.11 -1.59 11.59
N ARG A 230 3.92 -2.38 10.88
CA ARG A 230 5.02 -3.16 11.48
C ARG A 230 6.06 -2.24 12.12
N ARG A 231 6.39 -1.11 11.48
CA ARG A 231 7.34 -0.13 12.04
C ARG A 231 6.78 0.55 13.29
N ILE A 232 5.49 0.91 13.31
CA ILE A 232 4.80 1.42 14.50
C ILE A 232 4.95 0.42 15.66
N VAL A 233 4.57 -0.84 15.46
CA VAL A 233 4.65 -1.88 16.50
C VAL A 233 6.09 -2.09 16.98
N SER A 234 7.05 -2.11 16.06
CA SER A 234 8.47 -2.30 16.38
C SER A 234 9.02 -1.16 17.23
N LEU A 235 8.69 0.09 16.90
CA LEU A 235 9.17 1.26 17.63
C LEU A 235 8.49 1.41 18.99
N ILE A 236 7.20 1.08 19.11
CA ILE A 236 6.52 0.99 20.42
C ILE A 236 7.25 -0.03 21.30
N HIS A 237 7.55 -1.20 20.76
CA HIS A 237 8.28 -2.23 21.49
C HIS A 237 9.65 -1.74 21.97
N GLN A 238 10.46 -1.19 21.07
CA GLN A 238 11.82 -0.76 21.34
C GLN A 238 11.88 0.39 22.35
N ASN A 239 11.00 1.40 22.21
CA ASN A 239 11.11 2.64 22.97
C ASN A 239 10.33 2.60 24.29
N LEU A 240 9.25 1.81 24.37
CA LEU A 240 8.34 1.85 25.51
C LEU A 240 8.30 0.55 26.31
N LEU A 241 8.70 -0.59 25.73
CA LEU A 241 8.49 -1.91 26.33
C LEU A 241 9.76 -2.71 26.60
N GLN A 242 10.90 -2.32 26.03
CA GLN A 242 12.19 -2.79 26.52
C GLN A 242 12.44 -2.09 27.86
N GLY A 243 12.53 -2.87 28.94
CA GLY A 243 12.70 -2.34 30.30
C GLY A 243 13.94 -1.43 30.43
N PRO A 244 14.12 -0.76 31.59
CA PRO A 244 15.31 0.07 31.81
C PRO A 244 16.57 -0.74 31.52
N ARG A 245 17.46 -0.18 30.69
CA ARG A 245 18.79 -0.72 30.43
C ARG A 245 19.64 -0.68 31.70
#